data_AF-A0A849TCM0-F1
#
_entry.id   AF-A0A849TCM0-F1
#
_cell.length_a   1.000
_cell.length_b   1.000
_cell.length_c   1.000
_cell.angle_alpha   90.00
_cell.angle_beta   90.00
_cell.angle_gamma   90.00
#
_symmetry.space_group_name_H-M   'P 1'
#
loop_
_entity.id
_entity.type
_entity.pdbx_description
1 polymer ?
#
loop_
_entity_poly.entity_id
_entity_poly.type
_entity_poly.pdbx_seq_one_letter_code
_entity_poly.pdbx_strand_id
1 'polypeptide(L)'
;MTEPYPLSDHALDDRIAWLGTSGAGKTYAAGTAVEKLLDRKARVIVVDPLGVWWGLRVKANGKDQAYPVVIFGGARADIPITEHSGRVVGEAIAAASESCLIDLSELGTKSAERRFMLAFLDAMYRHASGEPCHLVFDEADLWAPQRAIEPQLQSLMENIVRRGRVKGYIPWLITQRPAVLSKDVLSQADGLVAMKLTSSQDRAALGAWIEGQANKSDEKRMLARMATLKRGQGVVWIPARGVLDDATFPEKLTFDSSATPKRGEVKRTASLKPLDLGKLKEQIAAIETERAKPKQGKAVAQQTAPNMQPTPVIMQPDPAALLAAEETGYRSGYQAAVRDLGKAVEALGVEPVAQFVPVVGPAQAKRLADYAAKRSLPRPVERTPSAPSSDLNSGAQRLLSEAQARFPCRFTWGQLAALTGRKARGGAFNTAKKSLVDGGHVFEVNGFVVPAVAEQRPAMTRDELVELWINVLPAPANELLAVVAQYPKGISAPNLAETTGRQPRGGSWNSAISMLRSNGLIKEAGRGVFVLGDIDGGAQ
;
A
#
# COMPACT_ATOMS: atom_id res chain seq x y z
N MET A 1 16.75 -17.66 -39.26
CA MET A 1 16.44 -16.33 -38.69
C MET A 1 15.39 -16.57 -37.64
N THR A 2 15.68 -16.33 -36.36
CA THR A 2 14.65 -16.36 -35.31
C THR A 2 13.65 -15.25 -35.58
N GLU A 3 12.35 -15.55 -35.54
CA GLU A 3 11.32 -14.52 -35.69
C GLU A 3 11.55 -13.39 -34.67
N PRO A 4 11.33 -12.13 -35.05
CA PRO A 4 11.47 -10.99 -34.14
C PRO A 4 10.51 -11.14 -32.95
N TYR A 5 10.95 -10.72 -31.76
CA TYR A 5 10.10 -10.76 -30.57
C TYR A 5 8.87 -9.85 -30.78
N PRO A 6 7.65 -10.27 -30.36
CA PRO A 6 6.42 -9.50 -30.66
C PRO A 6 6.32 -8.10 -30.04
N LEU A 7 7.18 -7.75 -29.09
CA LEU A 7 7.28 -6.42 -28.50
C LEU A 7 8.66 -5.84 -28.79
N SER A 8 8.72 -4.59 -29.26
CA SER A 8 10.00 -3.90 -29.41
C SER A 8 10.62 -3.59 -28.04
N ASP A 9 11.93 -3.33 -28.02
CA ASP A 9 12.62 -2.96 -26.79
C ASP A 9 12.02 -1.73 -26.11
N HIS A 10 11.61 -0.73 -26.90
CA HIS A 10 10.94 0.45 -26.36
C HIS A 10 9.52 0.15 -25.86
N ALA A 11 8.79 -0.75 -26.51
CA ALA A 11 7.47 -1.17 -26.05
C ALA A 11 7.53 -1.88 -24.68
N LEU A 12 8.62 -2.62 -24.40
CA LEU A 12 8.82 -3.25 -23.10
C LEU A 12 8.99 -2.24 -21.95
N ASP A 13 9.33 -0.99 -22.25
CA ASP A 13 9.45 0.10 -21.27
C ASP A 13 8.13 0.88 -21.06
N ASP A 14 7.03 0.43 -21.68
CA ASP A 14 5.69 0.96 -21.49
C ASP A 14 4.92 0.22 -20.37
N ARG A 15 3.82 0.83 -19.88
CA ARG A 15 2.88 0.17 -18.96
C ARG A 15 2.01 -0.82 -19.72
N ILE A 16 2.36 -2.10 -19.69
CA ILE A 16 1.65 -3.14 -20.43
C ILE A 16 0.70 -3.91 -19.52
N ALA A 17 -0.56 -4.10 -19.95
CA ALA A 17 -1.45 -5.08 -19.32
C ALA A 17 -1.55 -6.38 -20.13
N TRP A 18 -1.33 -7.51 -19.47
CA TRP A 18 -1.37 -8.85 -20.02
C TRP A 18 -2.67 -9.55 -19.60
N LEU A 19 -3.56 -9.78 -20.56
CA LEU A 19 -4.94 -10.22 -20.35
C LEU A 19 -5.20 -11.58 -21.00
N GLY A 20 -6.09 -12.40 -20.44
CA GLY A 20 -6.36 -13.75 -20.96
C GLY A 20 -6.81 -14.75 -19.89
N THR A 21 -7.47 -15.84 -20.26
CA THR A 21 -7.95 -16.85 -19.30
C THR A 21 -6.81 -17.65 -18.65
N SER A 22 -7.11 -18.41 -17.59
CA SER A 22 -6.22 -19.47 -17.11
C SER A 22 -5.79 -20.38 -18.25
N GLY A 23 -4.53 -20.80 -18.28
CA GLY A 23 -3.98 -21.67 -19.32
C GLY A 23 -3.78 -21.03 -20.70
N ALA A 24 -4.14 -19.76 -20.92
CA ALA A 24 -3.90 -19.05 -22.18
C ALA A 24 -2.41 -18.80 -22.46
N GLY A 25 -1.57 -18.84 -21.41
CA GLY A 25 -0.13 -18.61 -21.50
C GLY A 25 0.32 -17.21 -21.06
N LYS A 26 -0.51 -16.45 -20.32
CA LYS A 26 -0.18 -15.07 -19.87
C LYS A 26 1.14 -14.97 -19.10
N THR A 27 1.23 -15.67 -17.97
CA THR A 27 2.42 -15.68 -17.11
C THR A 27 3.65 -16.20 -17.87
N TYR A 28 3.44 -17.14 -18.79
CA TYR A 28 4.48 -17.64 -19.67
C TYR A 28 4.99 -16.53 -20.61
N ALA A 29 4.08 -15.90 -21.36
CA ALA A 29 4.39 -14.85 -22.32
C ALA A 29 4.99 -13.60 -21.65
N ALA A 30 4.37 -13.10 -20.58
CA ALA A 30 4.93 -12.02 -19.76
C ALA A 30 6.30 -12.40 -19.19
N GLY A 31 6.48 -13.65 -18.80
CA GLY A 31 7.76 -14.20 -18.38
C GLY A 31 8.84 -14.13 -19.47
N THR A 32 8.53 -14.42 -20.73
CA THR A 32 9.49 -14.24 -21.85
C THR A 32 9.85 -12.77 -22.06
N ALA A 33 8.92 -11.86 -21.79
CA ALA A 33 9.17 -10.42 -21.88
C ALA A 33 10.07 -9.94 -20.71
N VAL A 34 9.87 -10.50 -19.51
CA VAL A 34 10.76 -10.29 -18.37
C VAL A 34 12.17 -10.84 -18.64
N GLU A 35 12.32 -11.97 -19.33
CA GLU A 35 13.64 -12.46 -19.75
C GLU A 35 14.38 -11.43 -20.61
N LYS A 36 13.68 -10.78 -21.56
CA LYS A 36 14.25 -9.70 -22.38
C LYS A 36 14.69 -8.48 -21.56
N LEU A 37 13.88 -8.10 -20.56
CA LEU A 37 14.24 -7.02 -19.62
C LEU A 37 15.51 -7.38 -18.84
N LEU A 38 15.59 -8.60 -18.31
CA LEU A 38 16.75 -9.06 -17.53
C LEU A 38 18.02 -9.22 -18.37
N ASP A 39 17.90 -9.66 -19.63
CA ASP A 39 19.01 -9.68 -20.59
C ASP A 39 19.58 -8.28 -20.82
N ARG A 40 18.69 -7.27 -20.89
CA ARG A 40 19.02 -5.84 -20.98
C ARG A 40 19.46 -5.21 -19.66
N LYS A 41 19.57 -5.99 -18.58
CA LYS A 41 19.89 -5.52 -17.23
C LYS A 41 18.89 -4.50 -16.67
N ALA A 42 17.66 -4.49 -17.18
CA ALA A 42 16.59 -3.72 -16.58
C ALA A 42 16.21 -4.33 -15.22
N ARG A 43 15.84 -3.45 -14.30
CA ARG A 43 15.47 -3.84 -12.94
C ARG A 43 14.00 -4.27 -12.91
N VAL A 44 13.74 -5.49 -12.44
CA VAL A 44 12.40 -6.08 -12.42
C VAL A 44 12.05 -6.57 -11.03
N ILE A 45 10.89 -6.16 -10.53
CA ILE A 45 10.27 -6.66 -9.31
C ILE A 45 8.96 -7.30 -9.70
N VAL A 46 8.82 -8.61 -9.43
CA VAL A 46 7.58 -9.33 -9.69
C VAL A 46 6.86 -9.63 -8.38
N VAL A 47 5.61 -9.20 -8.28
CA VAL A 47 4.67 -9.61 -7.22
C VAL A 47 3.99 -10.90 -7.66
N ASP A 48 4.29 -11.99 -6.97
CA ASP A 48 3.92 -13.35 -7.32
C ASP A 48 3.04 -13.99 -6.23
N PRO A 49 1.71 -13.82 -6.28
CA PRO A 49 0.81 -14.43 -5.31
C PRO A 49 0.68 -15.95 -5.45
N LEU A 50 1.17 -16.55 -6.54
CA LEU A 50 1.00 -17.98 -6.82
C LEU A 50 2.31 -18.78 -6.68
N GLY A 51 3.45 -18.12 -6.52
CA GLY A 51 4.77 -18.76 -6.40
C GLY A 51 5.19 -19.49 -7.68
N VAL A 52 4.86 -18.93 -8.85
CA VAL A 52 5.10 -19.54 -10.17
C VAL A 52 6.19 -18.86 -10.99
N TRP A 53 6.87 -17.83 -10.46
CA TRP A 53 7.91 -17.08 -11.18
C TRP A 53 9.35 -17.50 -10.85
N TRP A 54 9.56 -18.34 -9.83
CA TRP A 54 10.89 -18.78 -9.39
C TRP A 54 11.74 -19.44 -10.50
N GLY A 55 11.09 -19.96 -11.54
CA GLY A 55 11.74 -20.53 -12.71
C GLY A 55 12.68 -19.57 -13.43
N LEU A 56 12.52 -18.25 -13.27
CA LEU A 56 13.46 -17.25 -13.80
C LEU A 56 14.92 -17.45 -13.33
N ARG A 57 15.14 -18.12 -12.19
CA ARG A 57 16.50 -18.39 -11.70
C ARG A 57 17.19 -19.56 -12.39
N VAL A 58 16.46 -20.35 -13.18
CA VAL A 58 16.97 -21.59 -13.77
C VAL A 58 16.73 -21.57 -15.29
N LYS A 59 17.72 -21.99 -16.08
CA LYS A 59 17.54 -22.16 -17.52
C LYS A 59 16.48 -23.23 -17.82
N ALA A 60 15.96 -23.24 -19.04
CA ALA A 60 14.95 -24.20 -19.49
C ALA A 60 15.33 -25.68 -19.27
N ASN A 61 16.63 -25.98 -19.18
CA ASN A 61 17.14 -27.31 -18.86
C ASN A 61 16.91 -27.76 -17.40
N GLY A 62 16.49 -26.86 -16.50
CA GLY A 62 16.20 -27.14 -15.10
C GLY A 62 17.44 -27.34 -14.22
N LYS A 63 18.64 -27.09 -14.74
CA LYS A 63 19.93 -27.36 -14.05
C LYS A 63 20.80 -26.11 -13.89
N ASP A 64 20.95 -25.35 -14.96
CA ASP A 64 21.85 -24.19 -14.96
C ASP A 64 21.18 -22.94 -14.42
N GLN A 65 21.95 -22.07 -13.76
CA GLN A 65 21.45 -20.76 -13.34
C GLN A 65 21.15 -19.88 -14.57
N ALA A 66 20.05 -19.14 -14.50
CA ALA A 66 19.67 -18.15 -15.50
C ALA A 66 19.92 -16.73 -14.98
N TYR A 67 18.98 -16.16 -14.22
CA TYR A 67 19.09 -14.79 -13.72
C TYR A 67 19.29 -14.74 -12.19
N PRO A 68 20.07 -13.78 -11.68
CA PRO A 68 20.29 -13.59 -10.25
C PRO A 68 19.13 -12.81 -9.60
N VAL A 69 17.92 -13.35 -9.68
CA VAL A 69 16.71 -12.75 -9.09
C VAL A 69 16.57 -13.21 -7.64
N VAL A 70 16.51 -12.28 -6.69
CA VAL A 70 16.35 -12.58 -5.26
C VAL A 70 14.90 -12.96 -4.96
N ILE A 71 14.67 -14.06 -4.22
CA ILE A 71 13.31 -14.49 -3.86
C ILE A 71 13.02 -14.15 -2.40
N PHE A 72 12.01 -13.30 -2.21
CA PHE A 72 11.41 -13.00 -0.91
C PHE A 72 10.16 -13.83 -0.73
N GLY A 73 10.13 -14.67 0.30
CA GLY A 73 8.96 -15.53 0.59
C GLY A 73 8.82 -16.76 -0.29
N GLY A 74 7.72 -17.49 -0.06
CA GLY A 74 7.46 -18.78 -0.69
C GLY A 74 8.34 -19.92 -0.20
N ALA A 75 8.08 -21.13 -0.72
CA ALA A 75 8.83 -22.35 -0.37
C ALA A 75 10.30 -22.33 -0.85
N ARG A 76 10.67 -21.36 -1.70
CA ARG A 76 11.98 -21.22 -2.33
C ARG A 76 12.68 -19.90 -1.97
N ALA A 77 12.25 -19.27 -0.87
CA ALA A 77 12.78 -18.00 -0.40
C ALA A 77 14.31 -18.05 -0.21
N ASP A 78 15.02 -17.04 -0.70
CA ASP A 78 16.36 -16.74 -0.20
C ASP A 78 16.27 -15.91 1.10
N ILE A 79 15.23 -15.09 1.21
CA ILE A 79 14.90 -14.28 2.38
C ILE A 79 13.44 -14.57 2.78
N PRO A 80 13.19 -15.17 3.95
CA PRO A 80 11.82 -15.44 4.40
C PRO A 80 11.09 -14.14 4.69
N ILE A 81 9.79 -14.13 4.42
CA ILE A 81 8.91 -12.99 4.73
C ILE A 81 7.78 -13.41 5.66
N THR A 82 7.27 -12.44 6.40
CA THR A 82 6.03 -12.55 7.18
C THR A 82 5.07 -11.46 6.77
N GLU A 83 3.80 -11.56 7.16
CA GLU A 83 2.79 -10.53 6.86
C GLU A 83 3.13 -9.12 7.39
N HIS A 84 4.09 -8.99 8.31
CA HIS A 84 4.54 -7.73 8.90
C HIS A 84 5.85 -7.20 8.30
N SER A 85 6.55 -8.02 7.53
CA SER A 85 7.87 -7.66 6.96
C SER A 85 7.79 -6.72 5.75
N GLY A 86 6.59 -6.47 5.20
CA GLY A 86 6.40 -5.72 3.95
C GLY A 86 7.12 -4.36 3.94
N ARG A 87 7.04 -3.59 5.02
CA ARG A 87 7.69 -2.27 5.11
C ARG A 87 9.22 -2.37 5.06
N VAL A 88 9.81 -3.30 5.80
CA VAL A 88 11.27 -3.51 5.84
C VAL A 88 11.78 -4.02 4.49
N VAL A 89 11.07 -4.99 3.92
CA VAL A 89 11.37 -5.55 2.59
C VAL A 89 11.28 -4.46 1.51
N GLY A 90 10.24 -3.62 1.56
CA GLY A 90 10.06 -2.53 0.61
C GLY A 90 11.14 -1.45 0.71
N GLU A 91 11.57 -1.09 1.92
CA GLU A 91 12.68 -0.15 2.11
C GLU A 91 14.02 -0.71 1.60
N ALA A 92 14.33 -1.96 1.94
CA ALA A 92 15.54 -2.61 1.49
C ALA A 92 15.56 -2.72 -0.04
N ILE A 93 14.45 -3.16 -0.64
CA ILE A 93 14.34 -3.28 -2.09
C ILE A 93 14.39 -1.90 -2.76
N ALA A 94 13.74 -0.87 -2.24
CA ALA A 94 13.78 0.46 -2.85
C ALA A 94 15.20 1.03 -2.97
N ALA A 95 16.08 0.70 -2.02
CA ALA A 95 17.49 1.08 -2.03
C ALA A 95 18.42 0.12 -2.81
N ALA A 96 17.91 -1.06 -3.17
CA ALA A 96 18.64 -2.10 -3.89
C ALA A 96 18.53 -1.93 -5.41
N SER A 97 19.56 -2.42 -6.12
CA SER A 97 19.60 -2.45 -7.59
C SER A 97 19.15 -3.79 -8.16
N GLU A 98 19.03 -4.79 -7.29
CA GLU A 98 18.72 -6.16 -7.61
C GLU A 98 17.26 -6.31 -8.09
N SER A 99 17.07 -7.20 -9.06
CA SER A 99 15.76 -7.70 -9.44
C SER A 99 15.29 -8.74 -8.43
N CYS A 100 13.99 -8.76 -8.12
CA CYS A 100 13.47 -9.65 -7.10
C CYS A 100 12.07 -10.20 -7.40
N LEU A 101 11.76 -11.33 -6.78
CA LEU A 101 10.44 -11.93 -6.73
C LEU A 101 9.88 -11.77 -5.32
N ILE A 102 8.66 -11.29 -5.21
CA ILE A 102 7.88 -11.20 -3.98
C ILE A 102 6.87 -12.34 -4.03
N ASP A 103 7.27 -13.51 -3.52
CA ASP A 103 6.44 -14.70 -3.48
C ASP A 103 5.56 -14.69 -2.23
N LEU A 104 4.26 -14.46 -2.43
CA LEU A 104 3.26 -14.37 -1.37
C LEU A 104 2.50 -15.68 -1.17
N SER A 105 2.81 -16.74 -1.92
CA SER A 105 2.02 -17.98 -1.98
C SER A 105 1.91 -18.72 -0.64
N GLU A 106 2.91 -18.56 0.23
CA GLU A 106 2.97 -19.14 1.57
C GLU A 106 2.47 -18.17 2.67
N LEU A 107 2.02 -16.96 2.32
CA LEU A 107 1.34 -16.08 3.27
C LEU A 107 -0.09 -16.59 3.48
N GLY A 108 -0.31 -17.31 4.59
CA GLY A 108 -1.47 -18.17 4.78
C GLY A 108 -2.89 -17.58 4.65
N THR A 109 -3.08 -16.25 4.49
CA THR A 109 -4.40 -15.68 4.20
C THR A 109 -4.34 -14.50 3.22
N LYS A 110 -5.42 -14.25 2.48
CA LYS A 110 -5.55 -13.06 1.61
C LYS A 110 -5.43 -11.73 2.35
N SER A 111 -5.78 -11.68 3.63
CA SER A 111 -5.59 -10.48 4.44
C SER A 111 -4.12 -10.27 4.84
N ALA A 112 -3.37 -11.36 5.06
CA ALA A 112 -1.94 -11.34 5.27
C ALA A 112 -1.19 -10.84 4.01
N GLU A 113 -1.55 -11.38 2.85
CA GLU A 113 -1.04 -10.91 1.55
C GLU A 113 -1.28 -9.41 1.35
N ARG A 114 -2.51 -8.93 1.56
CA ARG A 114 -2.84 -7.50 1.42
C ARG A 114 -2.10 -6.61 2.43
N ARG A 115 -1.95 -7.06 3.68
CA ARG A 115 -1.21 -6.31 4.71
C ARG A 115 0.26 -6.16 4.33
N PHE A 116 0.88 -7.27 3.91
CA PHE A 116 2.24 -7.25 3.39
C PHE A 116 2.33 -6.27 2.21
N MET A 117 1.46 -6.42 1.21
CA MET A 117 1.48 -5.63 -0.01
C MET A 117 1.28 -4.13 0.23
N LEU A 118 0.38 -3.75 1.13
CA LEU A 118 0.18 -2.35 1.52
C LEU A 118 1.46 -1.76 2.11
N ALA A 119 2.06 -2.44 3.08
CA ALA A 119 3.28 -1.99 3.73
C ALA A 119 4.49 -1.97 2.78
N PHE A 120 4.58 -2.97 1.89
CA PHE A 120 5.62 -3.11 0.89
C PHE A 120 5.57 -2.01 -0.16
N LEU A 121 4.41 -1.80 -0.78
CA LEU A 121 4.25 -0.78 -1.81
C LEU A 121 4.37 0.63 -1.23
N ASP A 122 3.94 0.87 0.01
CA ASP A 122 4.03 2.18 0.65
C ASP A 122 5.50 2.53 0.90
N ALA A 123 6.27 1.58 1.42
CA ALA A 123 7.72 1.70 1.58
C ALA A 123 8.43 1.93 0.24
N MET A 124 8.14 1.09 -0.77
CA MET A 124 8.68 1.26 -2.12
C MET A 124 8.39 2.67 -2.66
N TYR A 125 7.14 3.12 -2.57
CA TYR A 125 6.74 4.43 -3.12
C TYR A 125 7.44 5.60 -2.43
N ARG A 126 7.61 5.55 -1.10
CA ARG A 126 8.28 6.59 -0.31
C ARG A 126 9.79 6.64 -0.55
N HIS A 127 10.42 5.47 -0.68
CA HIS A 127 11.87 5.33 -0.78
C HIS A 127 12.38 5.16 -2.22
N ALA A 128 11.52 5.32 -3.22
CA ALA A 128 11.89 5.17 -4.62
C ALA A 128 13.08 6.08 -4.98
N SER A 129 14.11 5.49 -5.57
CA SER A 129 15.30 6.21 -6.04
C SER A 129 15.02 7.12 -7.24
N GLY A 130 13.92 6.89 -7.98
CA GLY A 130 13.63 7.53 -9.26
C GLY A 130 14.20 6.77 -10.46
N GLU A 131 15.07 5.77 -10.23
CA GLU A 131 15.61 4.92 -11.28
C GLU A 131 14.54 4.02 -11.90
N PRO A 132 14.60 3.74 -13.22
CA PRO A 132 13.65 2.86 -13.90
C PRO A 132 13.55 1.48 -13.24
N CYS A 133 12.33 1.08 -12.91
CA CYS A 133 12.03 -0.20 -12.27
C CYS A 133 10.70 -0.74 -12.77
N HIS A 134 10.75 -1.91 -13.42
CA HIS A 134 9.54 -2.64 -13.81
C HIS A 134 8.89 -3.27 -12.58
N LEU A 135 7.66 -2.84 -12.28
CA LEU A 135 6.85 -3.43 -11.23
C LEU A 135 5.79 -4.33 -11.87
N VAL A 136 6.03 -5.64 -11.89
CA VAL A 136 5.14 -6.61 -12.52
C VAL A 136 4.19 -7.16 -11.47
N PHE A 137 2.90 -6.89 -11.62
CA PHE A 137 1.86 -7.39 -10.73
C PHE A 137 1.17 -8.59 -11.37
N ASP A 138 1.52 -9.80 -10.91
CA ASP A 138 0.73 -10.98 -11.26
C ASP A 138 -0.54 -11.04 -10.42
N GLU A 139 -1.63 -11.49 -11.04
CA GLU A 139 -3.00 -11.39 -10.52
C GLU A 139 -3.34 -9.96 -10.01
N ALA A 140 -3.11 -8.95 -10.86
CA ALA A 140 -3.24 -7.53 -10.51
C ALA A 140 -4.61 -7.15 -9.92
N ASP A 141 -5.68 -7.88 -10.26
CA ASP A 141 -7.01 -7.69 -9.70
C ASP A 141 -7.13 -8.03 -8.21
N LEU A 142 -6.17 -8.76 -7.62
CA LEU A 142 -6.07 -8.96 -6.16
C LEU A 142 -5.74 -7.66 -5.41
N TRP A 143 -5.01 -6.75 -6.07
CA TRP A 143 -4.45 -5.54 -5.46
C TRP A 143 -5.27 -4.29 -5.81
N ALA A 144 -5.88 -4.27 -6.98
CA ALA A 144 -6.73 -3.18 -7.45
C ALA A 144 -8.06 -3.68 -8.04
N PRO A 145 -8.91 -4.38 -7.26
CA PRO A 145 -10.20 -4.84 -7.76
C PRO A 145 -11.12 -3.65 -8.08
N GLN A 146 -12.08 -3.86 -8.99
CA GLN A 146 -13.08 -2.86 -9.36
C GLN A 146 -13.91 -2.40 -8.15
N ARG A 147 -14.09 -3.28 -7.16
CA ARG A 147 -14.67 -2.94 -5.87
C ARG A 147 -13.60 -3.11 -4.79
N ALA A 148 -13.15 -1.99 -4.24
CA ALA A 148 -12.14 -1.95 -3.18
C ALA A 148 -12.54 -2.81 -1.98
N ILE A 149 -11.67 -3.74 -1.61
CA ILE A 149 -11.74 -4.46 -0.33
C ILE A 149 -10.81 -3.78 0.69
N GLU A 150 -9.64 -3.34 0.24
CA GLU A 150 -8.65 -2.58 1.01
C GLU A 150 -8.38 -1.23 0.30
N PRO A 151 -9.15 -0.17 0.63
CA PRO A 151 -9.10 1.09 -0.12
C PRO A 151 -7.72 1.76 -0.14
N GLN A 152 -6.92 1.58 0.92
CA GLN A 152 -5.58 2.16 1.00
C GLN A 152 -4.63 1.50 -0.02
N LEU A 153 -4.67 0.16 -0.09
CA LEU A 153 -3.88 -0.60 -1.06
C LEU A 153 -4.29 -0.26 -2.49
N GLN A 154 -5.60 -0.15 -2.74
CA GLN A 154 -6.10 0.23 -4.06
C GLN A 154 -5.67 1.65 -4.45
N SER A 155 -5.81 2.63 -3.56
CA SER A 155 -5.36 4.00 -3.82
C SER A 155 -3.85 4.06 -4.11
N LEU A 156 -3.06 3.24 -3.42
CA LEU A 156 -1.63 3.14 -3.65
C LEU A 156 -1.31 2.50 -5.01
N MET A 157 -2.00 1.42 -5.39
CA MET A 157 -1.90 0.82 -6.72
C MET A 157 -2.24 1.83 -7.82
N GLU A 158 -3.34 2.59 -7.65
CA GLU A 158 -3.74 3.65 -8.58
C GLU A 158 -2.66 4.75 -8.66
N ASN A 159 -2.07 5.16 -7.54
CA ASN A 159 -0.99 6.14 -7.53
C ASN A 159 0.27 5.63 -8.23
N ILE A 160 0.68 4.38 -8.00
CA ILE A 160 1.83 3.77 -8.68
C ILE A 160 1.56 3.71 -10.19
N VAL A 161 0.37 3.28 -10.61
CA VAL A 161 0.05 3.11 -12.03
C VAL A 161 -0.12 4.46 -12.76
N ARG A 162 -0.76 5.44 -12.12
CA ARG A 162 -1.05 6.75 -12.71
C ARG A 162 0.12 7.73 -12.63
N ARG A 163 0.87 7.68 -11.52
CA ARG A 163 1.85 8.73 -11.14
C ARG A 163 3.23 8.16 -10.80
N GLY A 164 3.38 6.84 -10.76
CA GLY A 164 4.64 6.17 -10.41
C GLY A 164 5.77 6.40 -11.41
N ARG A 165 5.49 6.86 -12.63
CA ARG A 165 6.52 7.22 -13.62
C ARG A 165 7.52 8.26 -13.07
N VAL A 166 7.06 9.23 -12.28
CA VAL A 166 7.94 10.23 -11.63
C VAL A 166 8.85 9.59 -10.56
N LYS A 167 8.48 8.40 -10.09
CA LYS A 167 9.23 7.58 -9.13
C LYS A 167 10.04 6.48 -9.82
N GLY A 168 10.11 6.46 -11.15
CA GLY A 168 10.82 5.44 -11.94
C GLY A 168 10.02 4.16 -12.20
N TYR A 169 8.77 4.06 -11.75
CA TYR A 169 8.00 2.82 -11.89
C TYR A 169 7.41 2.63 -13.29
N ILE A 170 7.63 1.44 -13.85
CA ILE A 170 7.06 0.94 -15.10
C ILE A 170 6.16 -0.26 -14.76
N PRO A 171 4.90 -0.03 -14.36
CA PRO A 171 4.02 -1.09 -13.91
C PRO A 171 3.50 -1.95 -15.07
N TRP A 172 3.58 -3.27 -14.90
CA TRP A 172 2.89 -4.24 -15.74
C TRP A 172 1.78 -4.92 -14.94
N LEU A 173 0.63 -5.12 -15.60
CA LEU A 173 -0.57 -5.65 -14.97
C LEU A 173 -0.92 -6.99 -15.61
N ILE A 174 -0.83 -8.09 -14.89
CA ILE A 174 -1.21 -9.41 -15.41
C ILE A 174 -2.49 -9.84 -14.69
N THR A 175 -3.54 -10.16 -15.44
CA THR A 175 -4.80 -10.61 -14.83
C THR A 175 -5.54 -11.58 -15.73
N GLN A 176 -6.28 -12.49 -15.11
CA GLN A 176 -7.19 -13.38 -15.82
C GLN A 176 -8.54 -12.75 -16.15
N ARG A 177 -8.91 -11.69 -15.43
CA ARG A 177 -10.26 -11.11 -15.44
C ARG A 177 -10.19 -9.58 -15.52
N PRO A 178 -9.96 -9.01 -16.72
CA PRO A 178 -9.98 -7.56 -16.90
C PRO A 178 -11.29 -6.91 -16.42
N ALA A 179 -12.42 -7.63 -16.44
CA ALA A 179 -13.70 -7.08 -15.99
C ALA A 179 -13.79 -6.78 -14.49
N VAL A 180 -12.93 -7.39 -13.66
CA VAL A 180 -12.92 -7.16 -12.20
C VAL A 180 -11.70 -6.37 -11.73
N LEU A 181 -10.79 -5.99 -12.64
CA LEU A 181 -9.72 -5.05 -12.37
C LEU A 181 -10.28 -3.62 -12.39
N SER A 182 -9.77 -2.74 -11.53
CA SER A 182 -10.15 -1.33 -11.49
C SER A 182 -9.92 -0.68 -12.86
N LYS A 183 -10.97 -0.06 -13.40
CA LYS A 183 -10.88 0.76 -14.62
C LYS A 183 -9.90 1.91 -14.48
N ASP A 184 -9.75 2.47 -13.28
CA ASP A 184 -8.78 3.55 -13.01
C ASP A 184 -7.33 3.08 -13.07
N VAL A 185 -7.10 1.76 -13.02
CA VAL A 185 -5.80 1.11 -13.20
C VAL A 185 -5.65 0.61 -14.63
N LEU A 186 -6.62 -0.15 -15.17
CA LEU A 186 -6.51 -0.73 -16.51
C LEU A 186 -6.45 0.33 -17.62
N SER A 187 -7.22 1.42 -17.50
CA SER A 187 -7.22 2.53 -18.48
C SER A 187 -5.89 3.28 -18.59
N GLN A 188 -4.99 3.05 -17.64
CA GLN A 188 -3.68 3.70 -17.58
C GLN A 188 -2.57 2.87 -18.23
N ALA A 189 -2.86 1.63 -18.63
CA ALA A 189 -1.93 0.88 -19.47
C ALA A 189 -1.71 1.65 -20.77
N ASP A 190 -0.45 1.76 -21.21
CA ASP A 190 -0.07 2.35 -22.49
C ASP A 190 -0.32 1.36 -23.64
N GLY A 191 -0.38 0.06 -23.31
CA GLY A 191 -0.68 -1.00 -24.27
C GLY A 191 -1.17 -2.29 -23.61
N LEU A 192 -1.74 -3.17 -24.42
CA LEU A 192 -2.29 -4.45 -24.03
C LEU A 192 -1.64 -5.60 -24.79
N VAL A 193 -1.42 -6.71 -24.09
CA VAL A 193 -1.26 -8.04 -24.68
C VAL A 193 -2.50 -8.85 -24.35
N ALA A 194 -3.41 -8.97 -25.30
CA ALA A 194 -4.66 -9.70 -25.15
C ALA A 194 -4.53 -11.12 -25.70
N MET A 195 -4.42 -12.11 -24.81
CA MET A 195 -4.46 -13.53 -25.15
C MET A 195 -5.91 -14.04 -25.14
N LYS A 196 -6.08 -15.37 -25.19
CA LYS A 196 -7.41 -15.99 -25.22
C LYS A 196 -8.35 -15.46 -24.12
N LEU A 197 -9.49 -14.87 -24.51
CA LEU A 197 -10.56 -14.44 -23.61
C LEU A 197 -11.90 -15.04 -24.07
N THR A 198 -12.54 -15.82 -23.20
CA THR A 198 -13.78 -16.54 -23.54
C THR A 198 -15.04 -15.85 -23.02
N SER A 199 -14.97 -15.25 -21.83
CA SER A 199 -16.09 -14.54 -21.21
C SER A 199 -16.50 -13.30 -22.01
N SER A 200 -17.80 -13.07 -22.17
CA SER A 200 -18.32 -11.85 -22.79
C SER A 200 -18.00 -10.60 -21.96
N GLN A 201 -17.99 -10.71 -20.62
CA GLN A 201 -17.68 -9.59 -19.73
C GLN A 201 -16.22 -9.15 -19.87
N ASP A 202 -15.28 -10.09 -19.97
CA ASP A 202 -13.86 -9.77 -20.12
C ASP A 202 -13.55 -9.21 -21.52
N ARG A 203 -14.23 -9.72 -22.56
CA ARG A 203 -14.17 -9.14 -23.90
C ARG A 203 -14.79 -7.74 -23.96
N ALA A 204 -15.85 -7.49 -23.19
CA ALA A 204 -16.44 -6.16 -23.08
C ALA A 204 -15.53 -5.17 -22.35
N ALA A 205 -14.84 -5.61 -21.29
CA ALA A 205 -13.84 -4.79 -20.60
C ALA A 205 -12.67 -4.43 -21.52
N LEU A 206 -12.21 -5.40 -22.34
CA LEU A 206 -11.23 -5.17 -23.39
C LEU A 206 -11.76 -4.18 -24.44
N GLY A 207 -12.96 -4.40 -24.98
CA GLY A 207 -13.60 -3.48 -25.93
C GLY A 207 -13.73 -2.04 -25.40
N ALA A 208 -14.11 -1.88 -24.13
CA ALA A 208 -14.22 -0.56 -23.50
C ALA A 208 -12.87 0.17 -23.35
N TRP A 209 -11.76 -0.56 -23.20
CA TRP A 209 -10.42 0.05 -23.21
C TRP A 209 -10.02 0.51 -24.62
N ILE A 210 -10.41 -0.29 -25.61
CA ILE A 210 -10.10 -0.18 -27.04
C ILE A 210 -10.90 0.92 -27.75
N GLU A 211 -12.11 1.19 -27.25
CA GLU A 211 -13.05 2.13 -27.83
C GLU A 211 -12.41 3.51 -28.04
N GLY A 212 -12.49 4.02 -29.28
CA GLY A 212 -11.93 5.32 -29.67
C GLY A 212 -10.44 5.32 -30.02
N GLN A 213 -9.74 4.19 -29.88
CA GLN A 213 -8.31 4.08 -30.17
C GLN A 213 -8.00 3.31 -31.47
N ALA A 214 -8.93 2.46 -31.94
CA ALA A 214 -8.86 1.77 -33.23
C ALA A 214 -10.10 2.04 -34.08
N ASN A 215 -10.03 1.71 -35.37
CA ASN A 215 -11.24 1.69 -36.20
C ASN A 215 -12.18 0.56 -35.74
N LYS A 216 -13.50 0.76 -35.88
CA LYS A 216 -14.51 -0.21 -35.41
C LYS A 216 -14.39 -1.59 -36.05
N SER A 217 -13.85 -1.67 -37.27
CA SER A 217 -13.64 -2.95 -37.97
C SER A 217 -12.52 -3.79 -37.35
N ASP A 218 -11.41 -3.16 -36.97
CA ASP A 218 -10.25 -3.80 -36.35
C ASP A 218 -10.62 -4.28 -34.95
N GLU A 219 -11.31 -3.44 -34.16
CA GLU A 219 -11.86 -3.82 -32.87
C GLU A 219 -12.76 -5.06 -32.99
N LYS A 220 -13.74 -5.02 -33.90
CA LYS A 220 -14.68 -6.13 -34.08
C LYS A 220 -13.96 -7.41 -34.51
N ARG A 221 -13.00 -7.31 -35.45
CA ARG A 221 -12.18 -8.45 -35.89
C ARG A 221 -11.39 -9.04 -34.72
N MET A 222 -10.75 -8.19 -33.93
CA MET A 222 -9.96 -8.59 -32.76
C MET A 222 -10.84 -9.28 -31.72
N LEU A 223 -11.93 -8.64 -31.27
CA LEU A 223 -12.80 -9.19 -30.23
C LEU A 223 -13.46 -10.51 -30.65
N ALA A 224 -13.79 -10.68 -31.93
CA ALA A 224 -14.41 -11.90 -32.46
C ALA A 224 -13.50 -13.13 -32.32
N ARG A 225 -12.19 -12.97 -32.52
CA ARG A 225 -11.21 -14.07 -32.48
C ARG A 225 -10.60 -14.34 -31.10
N MET A 226 -10.84 -13.48 -30.10
CA MET A 226 -10.31 -13.68 -28.73
C MET A 226 -10.62 -15.06 -28.15
N ALA A 227 -11.78 -15.62 -28.46
CA ALA A 227 -12.19 -16.94 -27.96
C ALA A 227 -11.52 -18.12 -28.70
N THR A 228 -10.97 -17.90 -29.90
CA THR A 228 -10.39 -18.94 -30.76
C THR A 228 -8.87 -19.01 -30.71
N LEU A 229 -8.21 -18.01 -30.13
CA LEU A 229 -6.76 -17.99 -29.94
C LEU A 229 -6.25 -19.25 -29.23
N LYS A 230 -5.13 -19.79 -29.72
CA LYS A 230 -4.42 -20.93 -29.11
C LYS A 230 -3.57 -20.45 -27.93
N ARG A 231 -3.15 -21.37 -27.06
CA ARG A 231 -2.18 -21.08 -25.99
C ARG A 231 -0.91 -20.48 -26.61
N GLY A 232 -0.40 -19.39 -26.02
CA GLY A 232 0.79 -18.69 -26.50
C GLY A 232 0.53 -17.68 -27.63
N GLN A 233 -0.69 -17.63 -28.18
CA GLN A 233 -1.10 -16.61 -29.13
C GLN A 233 -1.84 -15.47 -28.44
N GLY A 234 -1.66 -14.25 -28.96
CA GLY A 234 -2.33 -13.06 -28.48
C GLY A 234 -2.35 -11.96 -29.53
N VAL A 235 -2.95 -10.84 -29.16
CA VAL A 235 -2.91 -9.58 -29.92
C VAL A 235 -2.14 -8.57 -29.08
N VAL A 236 -1.15 -7.94 -29.69
CA VAL A 236 -0.41 -6.82 -29.11
C VAL A 236 -1.04 -5.54 -29.62
N TRP A 237 -1.42 -4.66 -28.70
CA TRP A 237 -1.94 -3.35 -29.05
C TRP A 237 -1.26 -2.26 -28.23
N ILE A 238 -0.50 -1.39 -28.89
CA ILE A 238 0.11 -0.20 -28.30
C ILE A 238 -0.23 1.02 -29.19
N PRO A 239 -1.33 1.74 -28.93
CA PRO A 239 -1.84 2.80 -29.81
C PRO A 239 -0.84 3.93 -30.03
N ALA A 240 -0.15 4.38 -28.98
CA ALA A 240 0.85 5.45 -29.05
C ALA A 240 2.05 5.09 -29.95
N ARG A 241 2.22 3.81 -30.29
CA ARG A 241 3.25 3.29 -31.19
C ARG A 241 2.69 2.81 -32.53
N GLY A 242 1.37 2.93 -32.76
CA GLY A 242 0.71 2.43 -33.96
C GLY A 242 0.74 0.91 -34.12
N VAL A 243 0.90 0.16 -33.02
CA VAL A 243 0.99 -1.31 -33.04
C VAL A 243 -0.38 -1.92 -32.80
N LEU A 244 -0.83 -2.76 -33.73
CA LEU A 244 -2.00 -3.64 -33.56
C LEU A 244 -1.77 -4.93 -34.35
N ASP A 245 -1.09 -5.88 -33.72
CA ASP A 245 -0.57 -7.07 -34.41
C ASP A 245 -0.96 -8.37 -33.70
N ASP A 246 -1.09 -9.44 -34.50
CA ASP A 246 -1.08 -10.79 -33.98
C ASP A 246 0.32 -11.17 -33.50
N ALA A 247 0.37 -11.80 -32.33
CA ALA A 247 1.61 -12.24 -31.71
C ALA A 247 1.54 -13.73 -31.38
N THR A 248 2.61 -14.44 -31.72
CA THR A 248 2.93 -15.73 -31.14
C THR A 248 4.16 -15.54 -30.25
N PHE A 249 4.00 -15.77 -28.94
CA PHE A 249 5.11 -15.60 -28.01
C PHE A 249 6.05 -16.80 -28.07
N PRO A 250 7.38 -16.57 -28.05
CA PRO A 250 8.36 -17.63 -28.18
C PRO A 250 8.41 -18.51 -26.93
N GLU A 251 9.19 -19.58 -26.98
CA GLU A 251 9.48 -20.38 -25.80
C GLU A 251 10.38 -19.63 -24.80
N LYS A 252 10.17 -19.89 -23.51
CA LYS A 252 11.00 -19.40 -22.41
C LYS A 252 12.41 -19.95 -22.50
N LEU A 253 13.39 -19.07 -22.26
CA LEU A 253 14.78 -19.47 -22.03
C LEU A 253 14.97 -20.01 -20.61
N THR A 254 14.07 -19.66 -19.70
CA THR A 254 14.05 -20.13 -18.31
C THR A 254 13.11 -21.30 -18.09
N PHE A 255 13.24 -21.95 -16.94
CA PHE A 255 12.39 -23.05 -16.52
C PHE A 255 10.93 -22.60 -16.37
N ASP A 256 9.99 -23.32 -16.98
CA ASP A 256 8.56 -23.04 -16.83
C ASP A 256 8.00 -23.59 -15.51
N SER A 257 8.13 -22.80 -14.45
CA SER A 257 7.54 -23.09 -13.14
C SER A 257 6.02 -22.87 -13.07
N SER A 258 5.42 -22.28 -14.11
CA SER A 258 3.97 -22.03 -14.22
C SER A 258 3.20 -23.19 -14.87
N ALA A 259 3.92 -24.17 -15.45
CA ALA A 259 3.31 -25.32 -16.09
C ALA A 259 2.52 -26.19 -15.09
N THR A 260 1.21 -26.27 -15.28
CA THR A 260 0.38 -27.30 -14.65
C THR A 260 0.60 -28.63 -15.36
N PRO A 261 1.03 -29.70 -14.66
CA PRO A 261 1.19 -31.02 -15.28
C PRO A 261 -0.14 -31.53 -15.84
N LYS A 262 -0.11 -32.20 -16.99
CA LYS A 262 -1.31 -32.90 -17.47
C LYS A 262 -1.56 -34.15 -16.61
N ARG A 263 -2.77 -34.69 -16.70
CA ARG A 263 -3.13 -35.94 -16.01
C ARG A 263 -2.17 -37.06 -16.44
N GLY A 264 -1.43 -37.62 -15.48
CA GLY A 264 -0.42 -38.65 -15.71
C GLY A 264 1.01 -38.14 -15.88
N GLU A 265 1.23 -36.82 -15.94
CA GLU A 265 2.57 -36.22 -15.95
C GLU A 265 3.02 -35.85 -14.54
N VAL A 266 4.30 -36.06 -14.24
CA VAL A 266 4.92 -35.61 -12.99
C VAL A 266 5.36 -34.16 -13.16
N LYS A 267 5.11 -33.32 -12.14
CA LYS A 267 5.57 -31.94 -12.12
C LYS A 267 7.10 -31.91 -12.23
N ARG A 268 7.61 -31.24 -13.26
CA ARG A 268 9.06 -31.04 -13.42
C ARG A 268 9.58 -30.27 -12.21
N THR A 269 10.73 -30.70 -11.68
CA THR A 269 11.39 -30.07 -10.53
C THR A 269 12.74 -29.50 -10.96
N ALA A 270 13.18 -28.46 -10.26
CA ALA A 270 14.50 -27.88 -10.39
C ALA A 270 14.96 -27.37 -9.02
N SER A 271 16.27 -27.34 -8.80
CA SER A 271 16.91 -26.86 -7.57
C SER A 271 17.51 -25.48 -7.79
N LEU A 272 17.33 -24.59 -6.82
CA LEU A 272 17.95 -23.26 -6.84
C LEU A 272 19.33 -23.32 -6.20
N LYS A 273 20.32 -22.76 -6.89
CA LYS A 273 21.65 -22.50 -6.31
C LYS A 273 21.61 -21.21 -5.49
N PRO A 274 22.21 -21.16 -4.29
CA PRO A 274 22.22 -19.96 -3.45
C PRO A 274 22.76 -18.72 -4.16
N LEU A 275 22.24 -17.55 -3.80
CA LEU A 275 22.80 -16.25 -4.18
C LEU A 275 23.63 -15.69 -3.04
N ASP A 276 24.66 -14.91 -3.38
CA ASP A 276 25.34 -14.07 -2.40
C ASP A 276 24.47 -12.83 -2.13
N LEU A 277 24.01 -12.71 -0.88
CA LEU A 277 23.06 -11.69 -0.44
C LEU A 277 23.61 -10.83 0.70
N GLY A 278 24.93 -10.85 0.94
CA GLY A 278 25.54 -10.21 2.12
C GLY A 278 25.04 -8.79 2.35
N LYS A 279 25.17 -7.92 1.35
CA LYS A 279 24.75 -6.51 1.43
C LYS A 279 23.24 -6.33 1.70
N LEU A 280 22.40 -7.12 1.03
CA LEU A 280 20.95 -7.00 1.16
C LEU A 280 20.45 -7.50 2.51
N LYS A 281 21.03 -8.58 3.04
CA LYS A 281 20.75 -9.08 4.40
C LYS A 281 21.23 -8.10 5.47
N GLU A 282 22.40 -7.51 5.29
CA GLU A 282 22.92 -6.46 6.18
C GLU A 282 22.01 -5.22 6.19
N GLN A 283 21.53 -4.78 5.02
CA GLN A 283 20.57 -3.67 4.92
C GLN A 283 19.27 -3.95 5.65
N ILE A 284 18.69 -5.15 5.46
CA ILE A 284 17.46 -5.55 6.16
C ILE A 284 17.69 -5.55 7.68
N ALA A 285 18.79 -6.16 8.14
CA ALA A 285 19.14 -6.20 9.55
C ALA A 285 19.36 -4.79 10.15
N ALA A 286 19.98 -3.88 9.39
CA ALA A 286 20.18 -2.49 9.81
C ALA A 286 18.84 -1.75 9.98
N ILE A 287 17.92 -1.89 9.01
CA ILE A 287 16.58 -1.29 9.06
C ILE A 287 15.79 -1.84 10.26
N GLU A 288 15.87 -3.15 10.52
CA GLU A 288 15.23 -3.78 11.67
C GLU A 288 15.82 -3.28 13.00
N THR A 289 17.15 -3.14 13.08
CA THR A 289 17.86 -2.68 14.29
C THR A 289 17.58 -1.21 14.60
N GLU A 290 17.57 -0.34 13.59
CA GLU A 290 17.22 1.07 13.77
C GLU A 290 15.81 1.23 14.33
N ARG A 291 14.89 0.35 13.90
CA ARG A 291 13.49 0.35 14.34
C ARG A 291 13.27 -0.24 15.73
N ALA A 292 14.19 -1.09 16.19
CA ALA A 292 14.15 -1.62 17.55
C ALA A 292 14.57 -0.60 18.61
N LYS A 293 15.11 0.57 18.23
CA LYS A 293 15.52 1.62 19.18
C LYS A 293 14.31 2.39 19.74
N PRO A 294 14.16 2.52 21.07
CA PRO A 294 13.06 3.25 21.69
C PRO A 294 13.17 4.76 21.42
N LYS A 295 12.09 5.39 20.97
CA LYS A 295 11.99 6.86 20.88
C LYS A 295 11.80 7.45 22.28
N GLN A 296 12.75 8.24 22.77
CA GLN A 296 12.65 8.98 24.04
C GLN A 296 11.68 10.17 23.90
N GLY A 297 10.61 10.18 24.69
CA GLY A 297 9.64 11.29 24.75
C GLY A 297 9.96 12.29 25.87
N LYS A 298 9.70 13.58 25.63
CA LYS A 298 9.69 14.63 26.66
C LYS A 298 8.25 14.99 27.04
N ALA A 299 7.98 15.09 28.34
CA ALA A 299 6.70 15.41 28.97
C ALA A 299 6.40 16.92 28.95
N VAL A 300 5.11 17.30 28.93
CA VAL A 300 4.64 18.69 29.17
C VAL A 300 3.42 18.68 30.10
N ALA A 301 3.40 19.67 31.00
CA ALA A 301 2.59 19.80 32.21
C ALA A 301 1.13 20.28 32.02
N GLN A 302 0.31 20.00 33.04
CA GLN A 302 -1.10 20.35 33.21
C GLN A 302 -1.35 21.88 33.33
N GLN A 303 -2.45 22.37 32.73
CA GLN A 303 -3.12 23.62 33.12
C GLN A 303 -4.64 23.49 33.07
N THR A 304 -5.30 24.13 34.04
CA THR A 304 -6.71 24.11 34.41
C THR A 304 -7.62 25.00 33.54
N ALA A 305 -8.90 24.63 33.44
CA ALA A 305 -9.94 25.23 32.61
C ALA A 305 -10.40 26.64 33.03
N PRO A 306 -10.96 27.42 32.07
CA PRO A 306 -12.34 27.87 32.25
C PRO A 306 -13.21 27.87 30.96
N ASN A 307 -14.50 27.58 31.17
CA ASN A 307 -15.73 27.99 30.47
C ASN A 307 -15.66 28.60 29.05
N MET A 308 -16.45 28.05 28.10
CA MET A 308 -17.37 28.73 27.14
C MET A 308 -17.44 28.14 25.71
N GLN A 309 -18.68 28.03 25.23
CA GLN A 309 -19.27 28.17 23.88
C GLN A 309 -18.67 27.44 22.64
N PRO A 310 -19.52 26.77 21.83
CA PRO A 310 -19.08 26.03 20.64
C PRO A 310 -18.57 26.97 19.53
N THR A 311 -17.32 26.73 19.08
CA THR A 311 -16.63 27.51 18.04
C THR A 311 -16.35 26.61 16.81
N PRO A 312 -16.35 27.14 15.57
CA PRO A 312 -15.93 26.38 14.39
C PRO A 312 -14.48 25.89 14.51
N VAL A 313 -14.21 24.66 14.04
CA VAL A 313 -12.87 24.06 14.11
C VAL A 313 -11.97 24.68 13.03
N ILE A 314 -11.03 25.54 13.44
CA ILE A 314 -10.01 26.14 12.57
C ILE A 314 -8.74 25.28 12.61
N MET A 315 -8.42 24.57 11.52
CA MET A 315 -7.12 23.91 11.38
C MET A 315 -6.04 24.95 11.09
N GLN A 316 -5.29 25.35 12.12
CA GLN A 316 -4.03 26.04 11.94
C GLN A 316 -2.91 24.99 11.85
N PRO A 317 -2.11 24.96 10.77
CA PRO A 317 -0.93 24.11 10.75
C PRO A 317 0.05 24.59 11.82
N ASP A 318 0.59 23.67 12.61
CA ASP A 318 1.53 23.97 13.69
C ASP A 318 2.75 24.74 13.12
N PRO A 319 2.93 26.01 13.50
CA PRO A 319 4.06 26.82 13.01
C PRO A 319 5.40 26.20 13.37
N ALA A 320 5.51 25.50 14.51
CA ALA A 320 6.74 24.84 14.93
C ALA A 320 7.05 23.61 14.06
N ALA A 321 6.04 22.81 13.72
CA ALA A 321 6.19 21.68 12.80
C ALA A 321 6.55 22.13 11.36
N LEU A 322 5.98 23.25 10.90
CA LEU A 322 6.32 23.85 9.61
C LEU A 322 7.76 24.37 9.58
N LEU A 323 8.19 25.09 10.61
CA LEU A 323 9.57 25.57 10.74
C LEU A 323 10.58 24.42 10.84
N ALA A 324 10.25 23.37 11.59
CA ALA A 324 11.10 22.18 11.69
C ALA A 324 11.22 21.43 10.35
N ALA A 325 10.12 21.33 9.60
CA ALA A 325 10.12 20.72 8.27
C ALA A 325 10.92 21.56 7.25
N GLU A 326 10.82 22.88 7.33
CA GLU A 326 11.56 23.81 6.47
C GLU A 326 13.06 23.81 6.80
N GLU A 327 13.43 23.79 8.08
CA GLU A 327 14.82 23.65 8.52
C GLU A 327 15.43 22.32 8.05
N THR A 328 14.66 21.23 8.14
CA THR A 328 15.07 19.91 7.64
C THR A 328 15.25 19.92 6.11
N GLY A 329 14.32 20.55 5.39
CA GLY A 329 14.39 20.70 3.94
C GLY A 329 15.59 21.55 3.49
N TYR A 330 15.85 22.66 4.17
CA TYR A 330 16.99 23.54 3.91
C TYR A 330 18.33 22.82 4.16
N ARG A 331 18.44 22.10 5.29
CA ARG A 331 19.65 21.34 5.63
C ARG A 331 19.92 20.24 4.61
N SER A 332 18.87 19.56 4.15
CA SER A 332 18.97 18.51 3.13
C SER A 332 19.37 19.06 1.76
N GLY A 333 18.75 20.17 1.32
CA GLY A 333 19.08 20.83 0.06
C GLY A 333 20.50 21.40 0.04
N TYR A 334 20.96 21.97 1.16
CA TYR A 334 22.32 22.48 1.30
C TYR A 334 23.37 21.36 1.23
N GLN A 335 23.13 20.23 1.92
CA GLN A 335 24.02 19.07 1.84
C GLN A 335 24.10 18.47 0.43
N ALA A 336 23.01 18.51 -0.33
CA ALA A 336 23.02 18.12 -1.74
C ALA A 336 23.89 19.07 -2.59
N ALA A 337 23.70 20.39 -2.44
CA ALA A 337 24.48 21.39 -3.18
C ALA A 337 25.99 21.33 -2.88
N VAL A 338 26.38 21.09 -1.62
CA VAL A 338 27.80 20.93 -1.23
C VAL A 338 28.42 19.69 -1.87
N ARG A 339 27.67 18.57 -1.96
CA ARG A 339 28.14 17.36 -2.65
C ARG A 339 28.31 17.59 -4.14
N ASP A 340 27.39 18.29 -4.78
CA ASP A 340 27.44 18.55 -6.21
C ASP A 340 28.58 19.52 -6.58
N LEU A 341 28.82 20.53 -5.74
CA LEU A 341 29.98 21.42 -5.89
C LEU A 341 31.30 20.67 -5.69
N GLY A 342 31.37 19.76 -4.71
CA GLY A 342 32.56 18.91 -4.49
C GLY A 342 32.94 18.11 -5.74
N LYS A 343 31.96 17.49 -6.39
CA LYS A 343 32.16 16.75 -7.65
C LYS A 343 32.64 17.65 -8.79
N ALA A 344 32.12 18.88 -8.88
CA ALA A 344 32.51 19.84 -9.90
C ALA A 344 33.95 20.37 -9.69
N VAL A 345 34.38 20.57 -8.45
CA VAL A 345 35.75 20.97 -8.10
C VAL A 345 36.75 19.85 -8.35
N GLU A 346 36.37 18.60 -8.03
CA GLU A 346 37.17 17.40 -8.30
C GLU A 346 37.40 17.20 -9.80
N ALA A 347 36.38 17.48 -10.62
CA ALA A 347 36.48 17.46 -12.08
C ALA A 347 37.39 18.54 -12.68
N LEU A 348 37.69 19.61 -11.94
CA LEU A 348 38.58 20.71 -12.35
C LEU A 348 40.04 20.52 -11.90
N GLY A 349 40.35 19.41 -11.20
CA GLY A 349 41.72 19.07 -10.79
C GLY A 349 42.32 20.00 -9.74
N VAL A 350 41.48 20.73 -8.98
CA VAL A 350 41.91 21.61 -7.90
C VAL A 350 41.82 20.84 -6.58
N GLU A 351 42.90 20.84 -5.79
CA GLU A 351 42.93 20.24 -4.45
C GLU A 351 41.79 20.82 -3.58
N PRO A 352 41.00 19.98 -2.87
CA PRO A 352 39.87 20.48 -2.08
C PRO A 352 40.39 21.30 -0.90
N VAL A 353 40.09 22.59 -0.88
CA VAL A 353 40.33 23.42 0.30
C VAL A 353 39.48 22.87 1.45
N ALA A 354 40.13 22.48 2.55
CA ALA A 354 39.50 21.88 3.71
C ALA A 354 38.30 22.69 4.21
N GLN A 355 37.18 21.98 4.41
CA GLN A 355 36.02 22.35 5.22
C GLN A 355 35.49 23.79 5.06
N PHE A 356 34.64 24.00 4.06
CA PHE A 356 33.63 25.07 4.15
C PHE A 356 32.54 24.67 5.15
N VAL A 357 32.67 25.15 6.39
CA VAL A 357 31.54 25.21 7.34
C VAL A 357 30.83 26.55 7.09
N PRO A 358 29.57 26.58 6.64
CA PRO A 358 28.87 27.85 6.52
C PRO A 358 28.60 28.41 7.92
N VAL A 359 29.16 29.58 8.21
CA VAL A 359 28.54 30.46 9.19
C VAL A 359 27.34 31.08 8.47
N VAL A 360 26.12 30.75 8.90
CA VAL A 360 24.92 31.46 8.42
C VAL A 360 25.05 32.90 8.90
N GLY A 361 25.58 33.75 8.03
CA GLY A 361 25.74 35.17 8.33
C GLY A 361 24.37 35.86 8.41
N PRO A 362 24.26 37.00 9.11
CA PRO A 362 23.01 37.73 9.30
C PRO A 362 22.27 38.06 7.97
N ALA A 363 23.02 38.29 6.89
CA ALA A 363 22.49 38.61 5.57
C ALA A 363 21.80 37.43 4.86
N GLN A 364 22.11 36.18 5.24
CA GLN A 364 21.54 34.97 4.67
C GLN A 364 20.28 34.54 5.44
N ALA A 365 20.30 34.68 6.77
CA ALA A 365 19.10 34.52 7.61
C ALA A 365 17.97 35.49 7.20
N LYS A 366 18.31 36.74 6.88
CA LYS A 366 17.35 37.72 6.35
C LYS A 366 16.72 37.28 5.01
N ARG A 367 17.53 36.74 4.08
CA ARG A 367 17.04 36.24 2.78
C ARG A 367 16.11 35.03 2.92
N LEU A 368 16.38 34.13 3.88
CA LEU A 368 15.49 33.01 4.20
C LEU A 368 14.17 33.47 4.81
N ALA A 369 14.21 34.44 5.74
CA ALA A 369 13.01 35.04 6.30
C ALA A 369 12.16 35.75 5.22
N ASP A 370 12.79 36.47 4.30
CA ASP A 370 12.13 37.14 3.17
C ASP A 370 11.51 36.13 2.17
N TYR A 371 12.12 34.96 2.01
CA TYR A 371 11.61 33.89 1.14
C TYR A 371 10.42 33.15 1.78
N ALA A 372 10.50 32.85 3.07
CA ALA A 372 9.39 32.28 3.85
C ALA A 372 8.19 33.24 3.91
N ALA A 373 8.43 34.55 4.05
CA ALA A 373 7.38 35.57 4.06
C ALA A 373 6.61 35.69 2.73
N LYS A 374 7.23 35.34 1.59
CA LYS A 374 6.59 35.39 0.25
C LYS A 374 5.70 34.18 -0.04
N ARG A 375 5.86 33.08 0.71
CA ARG A 375 5.03 31.88 0.57
C ARG A 375 3.91 31.96 1.61
N SER A 376 2.81 32.60 1.26
CA SER A 376 1.65 32.64 2.16
C SER A 376 1.22 31.22 2.50
N LEU A 377 1.22 30.88 3.79
CA LEU A 377 0.61 29.65 4.29
C LEU A 377 -0.82 29.55 3.73
N PRO A 378 -1.30 28.35 3.34
CA PRO A 378 -2.69 28.18 2.94
C PRO A 378 -3.58 28.72 4.06
N ARG A 379 -4.49 29.64 3.70
CA ARG A 379 -5.42 30.23 4.67
C ARG A 379 -6.18 29.10 5.38
N PRO A 380 -6.36 29.18 6.72
CA PRO A 380 -7.24 28.26 7.42
C PRO A 380 -8.62 28.29 6.76
N VAL A 381 -9.08 27.13 6.29
CA VAL A 381 -10.42 27.01 5.72
C VAL A 381 -11.38 26.82 6.89
N GLU A 382 -12.18 27.85 7.19
CA GLU A 382 -13.36 27.69 8.04
C GLU A 382 -14.33 26.72 7.36
N ARG A 383 -14.74 25.68 8.09
CA ARG A 383 -15.65 24.65 7.57
C ARG A 383 -16.96 24.68 8.36
N THR A 384 -17.93 25.42 7.85
CA THR A 384 -19.25 25.56 8.47
C THR A 384 -20.25 24.58 7.84
N PRO A 385 -21.09 23.89 8.63
CA PRO A 385 -22.16 23.04 8.08
C PRO A 385 -23.14 23.82 7.21
N SER A 386 -23.71 23.16 6.19
CA SER A 386 -24.66 23.79 5.26
C SER A 386 -26.08 23.95 5.82
N ALA A 387 -26.39 23.31 6.96
CA ALA A 387 -27.69 23.33 7.64
C ALA A 387 -27.51 23.14 9.16
N PRO A 388 -28.50 23.51 10.02
CA PRO A 388 -28.44 23.27 11.46
C PRO A 388 -28.60 21.77 11.79
N SER A 389 -27.92 21.31 12.85
CA SER A 389 -27.93 19.89 13.25
C SER A 389 -29.30 19.38 13.74
N SER A 390 -30.26 20.28 13.99
CA SER A 390 -31.66 19.96 14.31
C SER A 390 -32.35 19.16 13.20
N ASP A 391 -31.92 19.32 11.95
CA ASP A 391 -32.60 18.77 10.77
C ASP A 391 -32.11 17.34 10.45
N LEU A 392 -31.09 16.88 11.19
CA LEU A 392 -30.54 15.54 11.06
C LEU A 392 -31.48 14.49 11.67
N ASN A 393 -31.54 13.30 11.06
CA ASN A 393 -32.25 12.18 11.66
C ASN A 393 -31.64 11.78 13.02
N SER A 394 -32.43 11.13 13.87
CA SER A 394 -32.01 10.74 15.23
C SER A 394 -30.76 9.87 15.29
N GLY A 395 -30.44 9.13 14.22
CA GLY A 395 -29.18 8.39 14.11
C GLY A 395 -27.97 9.29 13.87
N ALA A 396 -28.10 10.26 12.96
CA ALA A 396 -27.07 11.24 12.66
C ALA A 396 -26.81 12.17 13.84
N GLN A 397 -27.86 12.63 14.53
CA GLN A 397 -27.73 13.47 15.73
C GLN A 397 -26.91 12.78 16.84
N ARG A 398 -27.17 11.48 17.10
CA ARG A 398 -26.43 10.72 18.11
C ARG A 398 -24.96 10.54 17.75
N LEU A 399 -24.66 10.21 16.49
CA LEU A 399 -23.28 10.05 16.02
C LEU A 399 -22.51 11.39 16.07
N LEU A 400 -23.16 12.49 15.67
CA LEU A 400 -22.58 13.82 15.73
C LEU A 400 -22.32 14.27 17.18
N SER A 401 -23.30 14.09 18.06
CA SER A 401 -23.20 14.42 19.48
C SER A 401 -22.02 13.70 20.14
N GLU A 402 -21.85 12.41 19.85
CA GLU A 402 -20.72 11.61 20.37
C GLU A 402 -19.36 12.09 19.84
N ALA A 403 -19.28 12.42 18.54
CA ALA A 403 -18.06 12.96 17.92
C ALA A 403 -17.70 14.36 18.46
N GLN A 404 -18.70 15.22 18.67
CA GLN A 404 -18.51 16.57 19.21
C GLN A 404 -18.12 16.54 20.69
N ALA A 405 -18.79 15.72 21.49
CA ALA A 405 -18.57 15.66 22.93
C ALA A 405 -17.16 15.20 23.32
N ARG A 406 -16.52 14.43 22.44
CA ARG A 406 -15.21 13.80 22.70
C ARG A 406 -14.07 14.39 21.88
N PHE A 407 -14.34 15.33 20.98
CA PHE A 407 -13.29 16.08 20.30
C PHE A 407 -12.39 16.79 21.33
N PRO A 408 -11.04 16.77 21.20
CA PRO A 408 -10.24 16.41 20.04
C PRO A 408 -9.96 14.91 19.84
N CYS A 409 -10.46 14.02 20.71
CA CYS A 409 -10.42 12.59 20.43
C CYS A 409 -11.36 12.25 19.26
N ARG A 410 -10.78 11.85 18.16
CA ARG A 410 -11.41 11.46 16.90
C ARG A 410 -11.60 9.94 16.89
N PHE A 411 -12.75 9.51 16.37
CA PHE A 411 -13.10 8.09 16.31
C PHE A 411 -13.39 7.70 14.87
N THR A 412 -13.14 6.44 14.54
CA THR A 412 -13.63 5.87 13.28
C THR A 412 -15.15 5.76 13.31
N TRP A 413 -15.77 5.65 12.14
CA TRP A 413 -17.20 5.35 12.03
C TRP A 413 -17.63 4.08 12.78
N GLY A 414 -16.74 3.07 12.81
CA GLY A 414 -16.95 1.84 13.58
C GLY A 414 -17.07 2.10 15.07
N GLN A 415 -16.14 2.90 15.59
CA GLN A 415 -16.08 3.28 17.00
C GLN A 415 -17.25 4.18 17.40
N LEU A 416 -17.61 5.19 16.58
CA LEU A 416 -18.79 6.03 16.84
C LEU A 416 -20.09 5.21 16.84
N ALA A 417 -20.21 4.21 15.96
CA ALA A 417 -21.35 3.30 16.01
C ALA A 417 -21.38 2.52 17.34
N ALA A 418 -20.25 1.98 17.77
CA ALA A 418 -20.15 1.25 19.03
C ALA A 418 -20.51 2.13 20.24
N LEU A 419 -19.99 3.36 20.30
CA LEU A 419 -20.31 4.35 21.33
C LEU A 419 -21.81 4.70 21.38
N THR A 420 -22.48 4.70 20.23
CA THR A 420 -23.94 4.93 20.15
C THR A 420 -24.78 3.66 20.35
N GLY A 421 -24.17 2.53 20.73
CA GLY A 421 -24.85 1.23 20.88
C GLY A 421 -25.38 0.66 19.56
N ARG A 422 -24.84 1.10 18.42
CA ARG A 422 -25.26 0.69 17.07
C ARG A 422 -24.18 -0.13 16.38
N LYS A 423 -24.61 -0.96 15.43
CA LYS A 423 -23.67 -1.62 14.51
C LYS A 423 -23.34 -0.65 13.38
N ALA A 424 -22.06 -0.55 13.02
CA ALA A 424 -21.58 0.23 11.86
C ALA A 424 -21.94 -0.42 10.51
N ARG A 425 -23.13 -1.03 10.41
CA ARG A 425 -23.61 -1.81 9.28
C ARG A 425 -25.14 -1.67 9.20
N GLY A 426 -25.66 -1.42 8.02
CA GLY A 426 -27.10 -1.34 7.74
C GLY A 426 -27.53 0.00 7.14
N GLY A 427 -28.73 0.02 6.54
CA GLY A 427 -29.26 1.18 5.82
C GLY A 427 -29.36 2.43 6.68
N ALA A 428 -29.93 2.32 7.88
CA ALA A 428 -30.09 3.46 8.80
C ALA A 428 -28.76 4.11 9.23
N PHE A 429 -27.71 3.31 9.45
CA PHE A 429 -26.38 3.82 9.79
C PHE A 429 -25.75 4.54 8.59
N ASN A 430 -25.83 3.94 7.40
CA ASN A 430 -25.28 4.53 6.18
C ASN A 430 -25.99 5.84 5.81
N THR A 431 -27.32 5.91 5.99
CA THR A 431 -28.08 7.15 5.81
C THR A 431 -27.64 8.22 6.80
N ALA A 432 -27.48 7.88 8.08
CA ALA A 432 -26.99 8.82 9.09
C ALA A 432 -25.57 9.33 8.79
N LYS A 433 -24.64 8.42 8.45
CA LYS A 433 -23.28 8.77 8.01
C LYS A 433 -23.31 9.72 6.82
N LYS A 434 -24.11 9.40 5.79
CA LYS A 434 -24.22 10.22 4.58
C LYS A 434 -24.75 11.62 4.89
N SER A 435 -25.81 11.73 5.69
CA SER A 435 -26.35 13.04 6.09
C SER A 435 -25.33 13.92 6.84
N LEU A 436 -24.45 13.32 7.66
CA LEU A 436 -23.42 14.05 8.38
C LEU A 436 -22.28 14.55 7.48
N VAL A 437 -21.85 13.72 6.53
CA VAL A 437 -20.77 14.06 5.60
C VAL A 437 -21.26 15.05 4.55
N ASP A 438 -22.38 14.74 3.88
CA ASP A 438 -22.94 15.59 2.82
C ASP A 438 -23.43 16.93 3.37
N GLY A 439 -23.95 16.95 4.60
CA GLY A 439 -24.38 18.18 5.30
C GLY A 439 -23.22 18.99 5.90
N GLY A 440 -21.97 18.53 5.76
CA GLY A 440 -20.78 19.22 6.26
C GLY A 440 -20.69 19.31 7.77
N HIS A 441 -21.40 18.44 8.51
CA HIS A 441 -21.34 18.39 9.98
C HIS A 441 -20.10 17.68 10.50
N VAL A 442 -19.55 16.75 9.71
CA VAL A 442 -18.29 16.05 10.00
C VAL A 442 -17.48 15.85 8.73
N PHE A 443 -16.18 15.65 8.88
CA PHE A 443 -15.24 15.34 7.81
C PHE A 443 -14.43 14.09 8.16
N GLU A 444 -13.95 13.38 7.14
CA GLU A 444 -13.04 12.25 7.35
C GLU A 444 -11.60 12.71 7.11
N VAL A 445 -10.75 12.58 8.13
CA VAL A 445 -9.32 12.90 8.06
C VAL A 445 -8.55 11.69 8.57
N ASN A 446 -7.70 11.11 7.73
CA ASN A 446 -6.90 9.92 8.06
C ASN A 446 -7.73 8.76 8.63
N GLY A 447 -8.97 8.58 8.15
CA GLY A 447 -9.89 7.52 8.60
C GLY A 447 -10.65 7.83 9.88
N PHE A 448 -10.43 8.99 10.50
CA PHE A 448 -11.16 9.44 11.67
C PHE A 448 -12.22 10.49 11.31
N VAL A 449 -13.32 10.47 12.06
CA VAL A 449 -14.41 11.43 11.94
C VAL A 449 -14.09 12.66 12.77
N VAL A 450 -14.07 13.81 12.12
CA VAL A 450 -13.77 15.12 12.70
C VAL A 450 -15.05 15.98 12.63
N PRO A 451 -15.62 16.41 13.76
CA PRO A 451 -16.76 17.34 13.72
C PRO A 451 -16.34 18.69 13.15
N ALA A 452 -17.21 19.31 12.35
CA ALA A 452 -17.00 20.64 11.79
C ALA A 452 -17.04 21.74 12.86
N VAL A 453 -17.90 21.54 13.86
CA VAL A 453 -18.07 22.40 15.03
C VAL A 453 -17.96 21.52 16.25
N ALA A 454 -17.04 21.84 17.15
CA ALA A 454 -16.90 21.17 18.44
C ALA A 454 -16.36 22.16 19.47
N GLU A 455 -16.69 21.91 20.73
CA GLU A 455 -16.09 22.67 21.82
C GLU A 455 -14.61 22.31 21.96
N GLN A 456 -13.77 23.32 22.22
CA GLN A 456 -12.39 23.05 22.57
C GLN A 456 -12.32 22.48 23.99
N ARG A 457 -11.75 21.29 24.10
CA ARG A 457 -11.60 20.54 25.36
C ARG A 457 -10.24 19.85 25.36
N PRO A 458 -9.66 19.55 26.53
CA PRO A 458 -8.47 18.70 26.59
C PRO A 458 -8.79 17.31 26.02
N ALA A 459 -7.81 16.71 25.33
CA ALA A 459 -7.92 15.33 24.88
C ALA A 459 -8.04 14.38 26.08
N MET A 460 -8.93 13.39 26.00
CA MET A 460 -8.99 12.33 27.00
C MET A 460 -7.66 11.56 27.00
N THR A 461 -7.16 11.29 28.19
CA THR A 461 -5.99 10.44 28.41
C THR A 461 -6.27 9.01 27.96
N ARG A 462 -5.21 8.22 27.80
CA ARG A 462 -5.32 6.81 27.45
C ARG A 462 -6.16 6.03 28.47
N ASP A 463 -6.00 6.33 29.75
CA ASP A 463 -6.71 5.65 30.84
C ASP A 463 -8.20 6.01 30.83
N GLU A 464 -8.54 7.29 30.64
CA GLU A 464 -9.92 7.75 30.48
C GLU A 464 -10.59 7.13 29.24
N LEU A 465 -9.85 6.95 28.14
CA LEU A 465 -10.36 6.27 26.94
C LEU A 465 -10.57 4.78 27.19
N VAL A 466 -9.68 4.11 27.93
CA VAL A 466 -9.88 2.71 28.34
C VAL A 466 -11.12 2.59 29.21
N GLU A 467 -11.31 3.44 30.21
CA GLU A 467 -12.50 3.46 31.06
C GLU A 467 -13.79 3.72 30.27
N LEU A 468 -13.76 4.66 29.33
CA LEU A 468 -14.87 4.91 28.40
C LEU A 468 -15.26 3.61 27.68
N TRP A 469 -14.29 2.88 27.11
CA TRP A 469 -14.56 1.66 26.38
C TRP A 469 -15.03 0.52 27.29
N ILE A 470 -14.50 0.39 28.51
CA ILE A 470 -14.99 -0.58 29.50
C ILE A 470 -16.47 -0.32 29.82
N ASN A 471 -16.89 0.95 29.92
CA ASN A 471 -18.28 1.31 30.21
C ASN A 471 -19.23 1.13 29.01
N VAL A 472 -18.71 1.22 27.79
CA VAL A 472 -19.51 1.11 26.55
C VAL A 472 -19.69 -0.34 26.11
N LEU A 473 -18.69 -1.19 26.32
CA LEU A 473 -18.69 -2.54 25.80
C LEU A 473 -19.56 -3.49 26.63
N PRO A 474 -20.29 -4.42 25.99
CA PRO A 474 -21.01 -5.46 26.73
C PRO A 474 -20.05 -6.49 27.32
N ALA A 475 -20.45 -7.14 28.42
CA ALA A 475 -19.79 -8.36 28.88
C ALA A 475 -19.89 -9.45 27.79
N PRO A 476 -18.81 -10.17 27.46
CA PRO A 476 -17.56 -10.23 28.20
C PRO A 476 -16.43 -9.32 27.69
N ALA A 477 -16.69 -8.43 26.72
CA ALA A 477 -15.65 -7.60 26.11
C ALA A 477 -15.09 -6.52 27.06
N ASN A 478 -15.93 -5.91 27.89
CA ASN A 478 -15.48 -4.94 28.89
C ASN A 478 -14.54 -5.57 29.93
N GLU A 479 -14.87 -6.74 30.47
CA GLU A 479 -14.05 -7.47 31.44
C GLU A 479 -12.70 -7.86 30.85
N LEU A 480 -12.68 -8.35 29.60
CA LEU A 480 -11.42 -8.68 28.93
C LEU A 480 -10.56 -7.44 28.69
N LEU A 481 -11.16 -6.31 28.30
CA LEU A 481 -10.43 -5.06 28.12
C LEU A 481 -9.85 -4.54 29.45
N ALA A 482 -10.63 -4.62 30.53
CA ALA A 482 -10.20 -4.21 31.87
C ALA A 482 -8.99 -5.01 32.34
N VAL A 483 -8.97 -6.33 32.10
CA VAL A 483 -7.79 -7.14 32.41
C VAL A 483 -6.64 -6.79 31.48
N VAL A 484 -6.83 -6.73 30.15
CA VAL A 484 -5.73 -6.40 29.22
C VAL A 484 -5.08 -5.04 29.54
N ALA A 485 -5.85 -4.07 30.02
CA ALA A 485 -5.35 -2.77 30.43
C ALA A 485 -4.35 -2.81 31.59
N GLN A 486 -4.49 -3.78 32.51
CA GLN A 486 -3.60 -3.97 33.64
C GLN A 486 -2.26 -4.61 33.27
N TYR A 487 -2.11 -5.10 32.04
CA TYR A 487 -0.90 -5.77 31.55
C TYR A 487 -0.29 -5.02 30.36
N PRO A 488 0.45 -3.90 30.58
CA PRO A 488 1.06 -3.12 29.50
C PRO A 488 2.04 -3.91 28.62
N LYS A 489 2.65 -4.97 29.17
CA LYS A 489 3.55 -5.89 28.45
C LYS A 489 2.80 -7.04 27.75
N GLY A 490 1.49 -7.13 27.96
CA GLY A 490 0.61 -8.12 27.36
C GLY A 490 0.27 -9.28 28.29
N ILE A 491 -0.88 -9.90 28.00
CA ILE A 491 -1.40 -11.07 28.71
C ILE A 491 -1.74 -12.17 27.71
N SER A 492 -1.32 -13.40 28.01
CA SER A 492 -1.61 -14.55 27.14
C SER A 492 -3.12 -14.88 27.15
N ALA A 493 -3.63 -15.47 26.08
CA ALA A 493 -5.03 -15.86 25.95
C ALA A 493 -5.44 -16.89 27.02
N PRO A 494 -4.61 -17.89 27.37
CA PRO A 494 -4.88 -18.75 28.52
C PRO A 494 -4.96 -17.96 29.84
N ASN A 495 -3.99 -17.07 30.12
CA ASN A 495 -3.96 -16.32 31.37
C ASN A 495 -5.10 -15.31 31.45
N LEU A 496 -5.45 -14.67 30.34
CA LEU A 496 -6.59 -13.74 30.26
C LEU A 496 -7.91 -14.48 30.46
N ALA A 497 -8.04 -15.69 29.91
CA ALA A 497 -9.20 -16.53 30.11
C ALA A 497 -9.31 -17.00 31.57
N GLU A 498 -8.21 -17.46 32.16
CA GLU A 498 -8.13 -17.81 33.58
C GLU A 498 -8.48 -16.63 34.49
N THR A 499 -7.85 -15.46 34.27
CA THR A 499 -8.08 -14.24 35.06
C THR A 499 -9.53 -13.76 35.00
N THR A 500 -10.21 -13.97 33.87
CA THR A 500 -11.63 -13.60 33.72
C THR A 500 -12.60 -14.72 34.06
N GLY A 501 -12.12 -15.90 34.48
CA GLY A 501 -12.96 -17.07 34.76
C GLY A 501 -13.68 -17.62 33.52
N ARG A 502 -13.08 -17.46 32.34
CA ARG A 502 -13.68 -17.78 31.04
C ARG A 502 -12.98 -18.96 30.38
N GLN A 503 -13.72 -19.68 29.53
CA GLN A 503 -13.16 -20.73 28.69
C GLN A 503 -12.46 -20.11 27.46
N PRO A 504 -11.14 -20.30 27.30
CA PRO A 504 -10.44 -19.80 26.13
C PRO A 504 -10.99 -20.46 24.86
N ARG A 505 -11.14 -19.69 23.78
CA ARG A 505 -11.68 -20.12 22.47
C ARG A 505 -13.16 -20.53 22.46
N GLY A 506 -13.93 -20.26 23.52
CA GLY A 506 -15.39 -20.39 23.51
C GLY A 506 -16.09 -19.36 22.60
N GLY A 507 -17.38 -19.57 22.29
CA GLY A 507 -18.15 -18.67 21.41
C GLY A 507 -18.27 -17.23 21.94
N SER A 508 -18.51 -17.06 23.24
CA SER A 508 -18.55 -15.76 23.91
C SER A 508 -17.18 -15.07 23.96
N TRP A 509 -16.12 -15.84 24.20
CA TRP A 509 -14.73 -15.39 24.14
C TRP A 509 -14.36 -14.87 22.74
N ASN A 510 -14.60 -15.66 21.69
CA ASN A 510 -14.27 -15.29 20.32
C ASN A 510 -15.03 -14.04 19.88
N SER A 511 -16.30 -13.93 20.29
CA SER A 511 -17.13 -12.75 19.98
C SER A 511 -16.58 -11.49 20.64
N ALA A 512 -16.18 -11.56 21.91
CA ALA A 512 -15.62 -10.42 22.62
C ALA A 512 -14.23 -10.02 22.12
N ILE A 513 -13.32 -10.98 21.90
CA ILE A 513 -12.01 -10.70 21.29
C ILE A 513 -12.18 -10.09 19.89
N SER A 514 -13.12 -10.59 19.08
CA SER A 514 -13.42 -10.00 17.78
C SER A 514 -13.93 -8.57 17.89
N MET A 515 -14.79 -8.27 18.87
CA MET A 515 -15.33 -6.93 19.11
C MET A 515 -14.23 -5.95 19.51
N LEU A 516 -13.39 -6.34 20.47
CA LEU A 516 -12.25 -5.53 20.94
C LEU A 516 -11.27 -5.23 19.80
N ARG A 517 -10.94 -6.24 18.98
CA ARG A 517 -10.07 -6.08 17.81
C ARG A 517 -10.69 -5.19 16.75
N SER A 518 -11.98 -5.35 16.45
CA SER A 518 -12.65 -4.55 15.41
C SER A 518 -12.76 -3.06 15.77
N ASN A 519 -12.73 -2.73 17.06
CA ASN A 519 -12.70 -1.35 17.55
C ASN A 519 -11.27 -0.84 17.82
N GLY A 520 -10.24 -1.65 17.53
CA GLY A 520 -8.83 -1.28 17.73
C GLY A 520 -8.40 -1.18 19.21
N LEU A 521 -9.16 -1.76 20.13
CA LEU A 521 -8.96 -1.62 21.59
C LEU A 521 -7.90 -2.56 22.14
N ILE A 522 -7.71 -3.69 21.48
CA ILE A 522 -6.63 -4.63 21.77
C ILE A 522 -5.90 -4.98 20.46
N LYS A 523 -4.61 -5.26 20.59
CA LYS A 523 -3.76 -5.83 19.52
C LYS A 523 -3.07 -7.09 20.03
N GLU A 524 -2.65 -7.94 19.10
CA GLU A 524 -1.95 -9.18 19.42
C GLU A 524 -0.45 -8.93 19.30
N ALA A 525 0.29 -8.99 20.41
CA ALA A 525 1.74 -8.72 20.50
C ALA A 525 2.61 -9.98 20.32
N GLY A 526 1.97 -11.12 20.06
CA GLY A 526 2.58 -12.45 19.91
C GLY A 526 1.47 -13.49 19.89
N ARG A 527 1.79 -14.75 19.56
CA ARG A 527 0.77 -15.81 19.38
C ARG A 527 -0.09 -15.97 20.63
N GLY A 528 -1.32 -15.47 20.57
CA GLY A 528 -2.26 -15.47 21.68
C GLY A 528 -1.83 -14.56 22.84
N VAL A 529 -1.09 -13.48 22.63
CA VAL A 529 -0.79 -12.47 23.67
C VAL A 529 -1.47 -11.16 23.30
N PHE A 530 -2.39 -10.70 24.15
CA PHE A 530 -3.14 -9.46 23.94
C PHE A 530 -2.52 -8.31 24.72
N VAL A 531 -2.36 -7.15 24.07
CA VAL A 531 -1.98 -5.87 24.68
C VAL A 531 -3.03 -4.82 24.30
N LEU A 532 -3.08 -3.72 25.04
CA LEU A 532 -3.89 -2.56 24.65
C LEU A 532 -3.49 -2.06 23.25
N GLY A 533 -4.49 -1.74 22.46
CA GLY A 533 -4.33 -1.03 21.19
C GLY A 533 -3.87 0.41 21.39
N ASP A 534 -3.67 1.11 20.28
CA ASP A 534 -3.32 2.53 20.26
C ASP A 534 -4.63 3.34 20.34
N ILE A 535 -5.20 3.41 21.55
CA ILE A 535 -6.50 4.04 21.85
C ILE A 535 -6.28 5.54 22.09
N ASP A 536 -5.64 6.24 21.15
CA ASP A 536 -5.26 7.65 21.34
C ASP A 536 -6.30 8.61 20.75
N GLY A 537 -7.42 8.08 20.23
CA GLY A 537 -8.44 8.87 19.52
C GLY A 537 -7.86 9.68 18.35
N GLY A 538 -6.68 9.31 17.84
CA GLY A 538 -5.96 10.15 16.89
C GLY A 538 -5.81 11.61 17.35
N ALA A 539 -5.57 11.92 18.62
CA ALA A 539 -5.44 13.33 19.07
C ALA A 539 -4.15 14.05 18.60
N GLN A 540 -3.28 13.38 17.82
CA GLN A 540 -2.02 13.92 17.27
C GLN A 540 -2.18 14.56 15.88
#